data_AF-A0A928J9P5-F1
#
_entry.id   AF-A0A928J9P5-F1
#
_cell.length_a   1.000
_cell.length_b   1.000
_cell.length_c   1.000
_cell.angle_alpha   90.00
_cell.angle_beta   90.00
_cell.angle_gamma   90.00
#
_symmetry.space_group_name_H-M   'P 1'
#
loop_
_entity.id
_entity.type
_entity.pdbx_description
1 polymer ?
#
loop_
_entity_poly.entity_id
_entity_poly.type
_entity_poly.pdbx_seq_one_letter_code
_entity_poly.pdbx_strand_id
1 'polypeptide(L)'
;MKVIVNGAAGFMGREVLSIVEKGARGAELAFAADREGTGYMPISTFDGAADIIIDFSHHSATTELCEYAVKRNLPVILCTTGQTDDELAAIDIAAKKVPVFRSGNMSVGIALLVELAKKTAAAMPDADIEIIESH
;
A
#
# COMPACT_ATOMS: atom_id res chain seq x y z
N MET A 1 10.44 -3.53 -14.45
CA MET A 1 9.63 -4.21 -13.41
C MET A 1 8.17 -3.98 -13.72
N LYS A 2 7.38 -5.03 -13.84
CA LYS A 2 5.95 -5.02 -14.17
C LYS A 2 5.12 -4.82 -12.91
N VAL A 3 4.38 -3.72 -12.85
CA VAL A 3 3.67 -3.27 -11.65
C VAL A 3 2.16 -3.38 -11.85
N ILE A 4 1.46 -3.97 -10.89
CA ILE A 4 0.01 -3.83 -10.75
C ILE A 4 -0.27 -2.66 -9.80
N VAL A 5 -1.13 -1.73 -10.21
CA VAL A 5 -1.60 -0.64 -9.35
C VAL A 5 -3.05 -0.91 -8.96
N ASN A 6 -3.33 -1.16 -7.67
CA ASN A 6 -4.67 -1.35 -7.13
C ASN A 6 -5.19 -0.04 -6.49
N GLY A 7 -6.43 0.32 -6.77
CA GLY A 7 -7.00 1.64 -6.45
C GLY A 7 -6.71 2.71 -7.51
N ALA A 8 -6.58 2.28 -8.78
CA ALA A 8 -6.19 3.10 -9.92
C ALA A 8 -7.09 4.33 -10.17
N ALA A 9 -8.36 4.28 -9.79
CA ALA A 9 -9.28 5.41 -9.93
C ALA A 9 -9.16 6.42 -8.78
N GLY A 10 -8.48 6.07 -7.68
CA GLY A 10 -8.21 6.96 -6.56
C GLY A 10 -7.20 8.06 -6.88
N PHE A 11 -7.11 9.09 -6.02
CA PHE A 11 -6.12 10.17 -6.19
C PHE A 11 -4.68 9.62 -6.21
N MET A 12 -4.31 8.86 -5.17
CA MET A 12 -2.97 8.27 -5.08
C MET A 12 -2.72 7.24 -6.17
N GLY A 13 -3.71 6.43 -6.56
CA GLY A 13 -3.59 5.48 -7.66
C GLY A 13 -3.20 6.17 -8.98
N ARG A 14 -3.85 7.29 -9.32
CA ARG A 14 -3.50 8.08 -10.51
C ARG A 14 -2.09 8.67 -10.46
N GLU A 15 -1.63 9.12 -9.30
CA GLU A 15 -0.26 9.60 -9.14
C GLU A 15 0.77 8.48 -9.36
N VAL A 16 0.52 7.29 -8.79
CA VAL A 16 1.37 6.11 -9.01
C VAL A 16 1.37 5.72 -10.49
N LEU A 17 0.21 5.68 -11.15
CA LEU A 17 0.11 5.42 -12.59
C LEU A 17 0.93 6.42 -13.40
N SER A 18 0.81 7.72 -13.13
CA SER A 18 1.58 8.76 -13.82
C SER A 18 3.10 8.54 -13.69
N ILE A 19 3.56 8.10 -12.52
CA ILE A 19 4.98 7.81 -12.27
C ILE A 19 5.44 6.57 -13.04
N VAL A 20 4.62 5.51 -13.07
CA VAL A 20 4.92 4.27 -13.80
C VAL A 20 4.92 4.51 -15.31
N GLU A 21 3.96 5.26 -15.85
CA GLU A 21 3.88 5.61 -17.27
C GLU A 21 5.08 6.43 -17.75
N LYS A 22 5.66 7.25 -16.88
CA LYS A 22 6.91 7.97 -17.15
C LYS A 22 8.15 7.07 -17.13
N GLY A 23 7.98 5.76 -16.91
CA GLY A 23 9.07 4.77 -16.88
C GLY A 23 10.01 4.95 -15.68
N ALA A 24 9.52 5.53 -14.57
CA ALA A 24 10.35 5.79 -13.41
C ALA A 24 11.05 4.50 -12.95
N ARG A 25 12.39 4.52 -12.90
CA ARG A 25 13.22 3.38 -12.54
C ARG A 25 12.98 2.12 -13.39
N GLY A 26 12.52 2.28 -14.64
CA GLY A 26 12.21 1.14 -15.52
C GLY A 26 10.97 0.35 -15.08
N ALA A 27 10.05 0.97 -14.35
CA ALA A 27 8.74 0.41 -14.08
C ALA A 27 7.88 0.41 -15.35
N GLU A 28 7.08 -0.63 -15.52
CA GLU A 28 6.11 -0.79 -16.60
C GLU A 28 4.77 -1.19 -15.99
N LEU A 29 3.68 -0.64 -16.50
CA LEU A 29 2.35 -0.99 -16.02
C LEU A 29 1.96 -2.38 -16.55
N ALA A 30 1.74 -3.32 -15.63
CA ALA A 30 1.18 -4.63 -15.95
C ALA A 30 -0.34 -4.57 -16.00
N PHE A 31 -0.94 -3.93 -15.00
CA PHE A 31 -2.38 -3.80 -14.85
C PHE A 31 -2.75 -2.64 -13.93
N ALA A 32 -3.84 -1.95 -14.25
CA ALA A 32 -4.45 -0.94 -13.39
C ALA A 32 -5.80 -1.50 -12.92
N ALA A 33 -5.94 -1.71 -11.61
CA ALA A 33 -7.08 -2.32 -10.98
C ALA A 33 -7.83 -1.33 -10.09
N ASP A 34 -9.15 -1.45 -10.08
CA ASP A 34 -10.03 -0.81 -9.11
C ASP A 34 -11.37 -1.55 -9.10
N ARG A 35 -12.30 -1.16 -8.21
CA ARG A 35 -13.65 -1.74 -8.17
C ARG A 35 -14.40 -1.47 -9.48
N GLU A 36 -15.34 -2.35 -9.80
CA GLU A 36 -16.22 -2.16 -10.96
C GLU A 36 -16.96 -0.82 -10.91
N GLY A 37 -17.26 -0.26 -12.10
CA GLY A 37 -17.94 1.03 -12.23
C GLY A 37 -17.02 2.26 -12.15
N THR A 38 -15.72 2.07 -12.00
CA THR A 38 -14.71 3.16 -11.98
C THR A 38 -13.96 3.35 -13.31
N GLY A 39 -14.27 2.53 -14.32
CA GLY A 39 -13.51 2.45 -15.57
C GLY A 39 -12.33 1.47 -15.54
N TYR A 40 -12.06 0.86 -14.38
CA TYR A 40 -11.12 -0.26 -14.21
C TYR A 40 -11.86 -1.55 -13.84
N MET A 41 -11.12 -2.66 -13.88
CA MET A 41 -11.60 -3.97 -13.46
C MET A 41 -10.97 -4.39 -12.13
N PRO A 42 -11.63 -5.26 -11.34
CA PRO A 42 -11.06 -5.79 -10.10
C PRO A 42 -9.73 -6.49 -10.33
N ILE A 43 -8.82 -6.42 -9.36
CA ILE A 43 -7.49 -7.06 -9.47
C ILE A 43 -7.58 -8.57 -9.75
N SER A 44 -8.62 -9.21 -9.23
CA SER A 44 -8.89 -10.65 -9.41
C SER A 44 -9.10 -11.06 -10.87
N THR A 45 -9.37 -10.12 -11.79
CA THR A 45 -9.56 -10.42 -13.21
C THR A 45 -8.27 -10.49 -14.02
N PHE A 46 -7.14 -10.04 -13.46
CA PHE A 46 -5.86 -10.05 -14.16
C PHE A 46 -5.08 -11.34 -13.89
N ASP A 47 -4.74 -12.08 -14.94
CA ASP A 47 -3.96 -13.33 -14.92
C ASP A 47 -2.57 -13.21 -15.58
N GLY A 48 -2.24 -12.04 -16.14
CA GLY A 48 -0.97 -11.76 -16.80
C GLY A 48 0.23 -11.72 -15.86
N ALA A 49 1.44 -11.63 -16.43
CA ALA A 49 2.68 -11.56 -15.66
C ALA A 49 2.89 -10.18 -15.02
N ALA A 50 3.21 -10.18 -13.72
CA ALA A 50 3.60 -9.01 -12.94
C ALA A 50 4.69 -9.38 -11.94
N ASP A 51 5.41 -8.38 -11.45
CA ASP A 51 6.48 -8.54 -10.47
C ASP A 51 6.08 -8.06 -9.08
N ILE A 52 5.15 -7.10 -8.97
CA ILE A 52 4.75 -6.49 -7.69
C ILE A 52 3.37 -5.83 -7.78
N ILE A 53 2.69 -5.75 -6.64
CA ILE A 53 1.44 -5.00 -6.47
C ILE A 53 1.70 -3.77 -5.60
N ILE A 54 1.20 -2.61 -6.03
CA ILE A 54 1.16 -1.37 -5.24
C ILE A 54 -0.31 -1.04 -4.98
N ASP A 55 -0.69 -0.92 -3.72
CA ASP A 55 -2.07 -0.73 -3.29
C ASP A 55 -2.29 0.61 -2.59
N PHE A 56 -3.14 1.43 -3.19
CA PHE A 56 -3.72 2.65 -2.61
C PHE A 56 -5.23 2.63 -2.86
N SER A 57 -5.95 1.74 -2.19
CA SER A 57 -7.37 1.51 -2.41
C SER A 57 -8.18 1.81 -1.14
N HIS A 58 -8.99 0.85 -0.68
CA HIS A 58 -9.84 0.95 0.48
C HIS A 58 -9.63 -0.26 1.37
N HIS A 59 -9.69 -0.07 2.70
CA HIS A 59 -9.31 -1.11 3.66
C HIS A 59 -10.10 -2.41 3.46
N SER A 60 -11.37 -2.31 3.08
CA SER A 60 -12.24 -3.47 2.80
C SER A 60 -11.75 -4.37 1.66
N ALA A 61 -10.84 -3.90 0.79
CA ALA A 61 -10.23 -4.71 -0.26
C ALA A 61 -8.96 -5.45 0.19
N THR A 62 -8.45 -5.16 1.39
CA THR A 62 -7.17 -5.69 1.92
C THR A 62 -7.13 -7.21 1.92
N THR A 63 -8.19 -7.86 2.41
CA THR A 63 -8.23 -9.32 2.53
C THR A 63 -8.18 -10.01 1.17
N GLU A 64 -9.03 -9.60 0.22
CA GLU A 64 -9.05 -10.15 -1.15
C GLU A 64 -7.70 -9.91 -1.84
N LEU A 65 -7.12 -8.72 -1.67
CA LEU A 65 -5.81 -8.37 -2.21
C LEU A 65 -4.70 -9.29 -1.67
N CYS A 66 -4.70 -9.55 -0.37
CA CYS A 66 -3.75 -10.46 0.28
C CYS A 66 -3.90 -11.89 -0.24
N GLU A 67 -5.13 -12.39 -0.39
CA GLU A 67 -5.40 -13.71 -0.98
C GLU A 67 -4.92 -13.80 -2.42
N TYR A 68 -5.20 -12.78 -3.24
CA TYR A 68 -4.74 -12.69 -4.61
C TYR A 68 -3.21 -12.72 -4.68
N ALA A 69 -2.53 -11.90 -3.88
CA ALA A 69 -1.08 -11.83 -3.84
C ALA A 69 -0.43 -13.16 -3.47
N VAL A 70 -0.95 -13.83 -2.45
CA VAL A 70 -0.49 -15.17 -2.03
C VAL A 70 -0.71 -16.19 -3.14
N LYS A 71 -1.92 -16.22 -3.74
CA LYS A 71 -2.26 -17.14 -4.84
C LYS A 71 -1.34 -16.97 -6.04
N ARG A 72 -0.95 -15.72 -6.34
CA ARG A 72 -0.09 -15.36 -7.46
C ARG A 72 1.40 -15.36 -7.12
N ASN A 73 1.75 -15.59 -5.85
CA ASN A 73 3.11 -15.47 -5.33
C ASN A 73 3.75 -14.11 -5.65
N LEU A 74 2.98 -13.03 -5.48
CA LEU A 74 3.42 -11.65 -5.76
C LEU A 74 3.69 -10.89 -4.47
N PRO A 75 4.79 -10.13 -4.39
CA PRO A 75 5.00 -9.19 -3.30
C PRO A 75 4.01 -8.02 -3.36
N VAL A 76 3.68 -7.46 -2.20
CA VAL A 76 2.69 -6.36 -2.08
C VAL A 76 3.24 -5.20 -1.28
N ILE A 77 3.05 -3.99 -1.82
CA ILE A 77 3.21 -2.73 -1.11
C ILE A 77 1.81 -2.23 -0.74
N LEU A 78 1.46 -2.31 0.55
CA LEU A 78 0.19 -1.89 1.11
C LEU A 78 0.29 -0.48 1.69
N CYS A 79 -0.33 0.48 1.03
CA CYS A 79 -0.35 1.88 1.45
C CYS A 79 -1.71 2.34 1.98
N THR A 80 -2.76 1.53 1.73
CA THR A 80 -4.11 1.73 2.26
C THR A 80 -4.07 1.86 3.78
N THR A 81 -4.88 2.75 4.35
CA THR A 81 -4.99 2.99 5.80
C THR A 81 -6.38 2.60 6.31
N GLY A 82 -6.57 2.55 7.63
CA GLY A 82 -7.87 2.30 8.25
C GLY A 82 -8.26 0.83 8.37
N GLN A 83 -7.30 -0.10 8.30
CA GLN A 83 -7.58 -1.53 8.47
C GLN A 83 -8.15 -1.86 9.85
N THR A 84 -9.10 -2.80 9.86
CA THR A 84 -9.59 -3.44 11.08
C THR A 84 -8.59 -4.50 11.60
N ASP A 85 -8.78 -4.96 12.84
CA ASP A 85 -7.93 -6.01 13.42
C ASP A 85 -7.95 -7.31 12.60
N ASP A 86 -9.11 -7.67 12.04
CA ASP A 86 -9.25 -8.86 11.19
C ASP A 86 -8.50 -8.69 9.85
N GLU A 87 -8.54 -7.49 9.26
CA GLU A 87 -7.80 -7.17 8.04
C GLU A 87 -6.29 -7.13 8.29
N LEU A 88 -5.84 -6.64 9.46
CA LEU A 88 -4.45 -6.70 9.89
C LEU A 88 -3.98 -8.16 10.07
N ALA A 89 -4.82 -9.01 10.67
CA ALA A 89 -4.52 -10.43 10.81
C ALA A 89 -4.38 -11.12 9.44
N ALA A 90 -5.20 -10.75 8.45
CA ALA A 90 -5.08 -11.24 7.08
C ALA A 90 -3.75 -10.85 6.44
N ILE A 91 -3.30 -9.59 6.66
CA ILE A 91 -1.99 -9.12 6.22
C ILE A 91 -0.86 -9.95 6.84
N ASP A 92 -0.90 -10.19 8.16
CA ASP A 92 0.11 -10.97 8.87
C ASP A 92 0.17 -12.43 8.39
N ILE A 93 -0.98 -13.03 8.05
CA ILE A 93 -1.04 -14.37 7.46
C ILE A 93 -0.42 -14.38 6.06
N ALA A 94 -0.69 -13.37 5.24
CA ALA A 94 -0.11 -13.25 3.90
C ALA A 94 1.40 -13.01 3.93
N ALA A 95 1.88 -12.19 4.86
CA ALA A 95 3.30 -11.87 5.05
C ALA A 95 4.17 -13.10 5.38
N LYS A 96 3.57 -14.18 5.89
CA LYS A 96 4.25 -15.48 6.10
C LYS A 96 4.53 -16.23 4.79
N LYS A 97 3.89 -15.85 3.69
CA LYS A 97 3.92 -16.57 2.40
C LYS A 97 4.54 -15.74 1.28
N VAL A 98 4.25 -14.44 1.24
CA VAL A 98 4.79 -13.50 0.25
C VAL A 98 5.37 -12.27 0.93
N PRO A 99 6.34 -11.56 0.33
CA PRO A 99 6.84 -10.31 0.88
C PRO A 99 5.74 -9.26 0.94
N VAL A 100 5.53 -8.68 2.12
CA VAL A 100 4.58 -7.58 2.32
C VAL A 100 5.32 -6.40 2.93
N PHE A 101 5.20 -5.24 2.30
CA PHE A 101 5.62 -3.97 2.85
C PHE A 101 4.38 -3.12 3.12
N ARG A 102 4.12 -2.79 4.38
CA ARG A 102 2.96 -1.97 4.78
C ARG A 102 3.45 -0.66 5.38
N SER A 103 2.92 0.46 4.91
CA SER A 103 3.12 1.76 5.56
C SER A 103 1.94 2.69 5.31
N GLY A 104 1.45 3.34 6.35
CA GLY A 104 0.45 4.41 6.22
C GLY A 104 1.04 5.73 5.70
N ASN A 105 2.37 5.82 5.56
CA ASN A 105 3.04 6.99 4.99
C ASN A 105 4.34 6.58 4.27
N MET A 106 4.48 6.98 3.00
CA MET A 106 5.65 6.65 2.17
C MET A 106 6.74 7.73 2.21
N SER A 107 6.55 8.81 2.97
CA SER A 107 7.55 9.87 3.15
C SER A 107 8.70 9.40 4.03
N VAL A 108 9.91 9.44 3.48
CA VAL A 108 11.16 9.21 4.23
C VAL A 108 11.30 10.22 5.38
N GLY A 109 10.84 11.46 5.19
CA GLY A 109 10.86 12.48 6.23
C GLY A 109 9.96 12.14 7.41
N ILE A 110 8.78 11.57 7.15
CA ILE A 110 7.87 11.10 8.21
C ILE A 110 8.45 9.86 8.90
N ALA A 111 9.03 8.92 8.16
CA ALA A 111 9.70 7.77 8.76
C ALA A 111 10.83 8.20 9.72
N LEU A 112 11.63 9.21 9.33
CA LEU A 112 12.63 9.81 10.21
C LEU A 112 12.00 10.50 11.41
N LEU A 113 10.95 11.29 11.20
CA LEU A 113 10.26 12.03 12.26
C LEU A 113 9.70 11.07 13.33
N VAL A 114 9.14 9.93 12.93
CA VAL A 114 8.67 8.88 13.85
C VAL A 114 9.81 8.39 14.75
N GLU A 115 10.99 8.14 14.19
CA GLU A 115 12.16 7.71 14.99
C GLU A 115 12.67 8.81 15.92
N LEU A 116 12.64 10.06 15.48
CA LEU A 116 13.01 11.20 16.34
C LEU A 116 11.99 11.41 17.46
N ALA A 117 10.69 11.34 17.16
CA ALA A 117 9.61 11.47 18.13
C ALA A 117 9.72 10.41 19.24
N LYS A 118 9.99 9.15 18.89
CA LYS A 118 10.24 8.08 19.88
C LYS A 118 11.41 8.42 20.82
N LYS A 119 12.53 8.91 20.27
CA LYS A 119 13.70 9.30 21.07
C LYS A 119 13.42 10.47 21.98
N THR A 120 12.72 11.49 21.48
CA THR A 120 12.33 12.67 22.25
C THR A 120 11.38 12.29 23.40
N ALA A 121 10.34 11.49 23.11
CA ALA A 121 9.40 11.02 24.12
C ALA A 121 10.09 10.21 25.23
N ALA A 122 11.03 9.32 24.86
CA ALA A 122 11.80 8.55 25.83
C ALA A 122 12.73 9.41 26.70
N ALA A 123 13.27 10.51 26.15
CA ALA A 123 14.15 11.43 26.87
C ALA A 123 13.38 12.43 27.76
N MET A 124 12.08 12.62 27.53
CA MET A 124 11.24 13.59 28.22
C MET A 124 9.96 12.90 28.76
N PRO A 125 10.09 11.97 29.74
CA PRO A 125 8.98 11.14 30.20
C PRO A 125 7.84 11.92 30.88
N ASP A 126 8.13 13.11 31.42
CA ASP A 126 7.17 13.95 32.13
C ASP A 126 6.57 15.06 31.24
N ALA A 127 6.91 15.09 29.94
CA ALA A 127 6.38 16.10 29.02
C ALA A 127 4.98 15.72 28.52
N ASP A 128 4.11 16.71 28.39
CA ASP A 128 2.83 16.56 27.69
C ASP A 128 3.09 16.42 26.18
N ILE A 129 2.57 15.35 25.58
CA ILE A 129 2.75 15.05 24.15
C ILE A 129 1.42 15.27 23.44
N GLU A 130 1.41 16.19 22.47
CA GLU A 130 0.26 16.47 21.60
C GLU A 130 0.62 16.23 20.13
N ILE A 131 -0.36 15.76 19.35
CA ILE A 131 -0.24 15.59 17.90
C ILE A 131 -1.31 16.46 17.24
N ILE A 132 -0.87 17.34 16.33
CA ILE A 132 -1.74 18.20 15.54
C ILE A 132 -1.51 17.88 14.06
N GLU A 133 -2.59 17.62 13.33
CA GLU A 133 -2.56 17.30 11.90
C GLU A 133 -3.60 18.10 11.11
N SER A 134 -3.37 18.24 9.81
CA SER A 134 -4.29 18.84 8.86
C SER A 134 -4.05 18.22 7.48
N HIS A 135 -5.13 17.93 6.75
CA HIS A 135 -5.13 17.31 5.42
C HIS A 135 -5.67 18.25 4.35
#